data_AF-A0A6N2VR28-F1
#
_entry.id   AF-A0A6N2VR28-F1
#
_cell.length_a   1.000
_cell.length_b   1.000
_cell.length_c   1.000
_cell.angle_alpha   90.00
_cell.angle_beta   90.00
_cell.angle_gamma   90.00
#
_symmetry.space_group_name_H-M   'P 1'
#
loop_
_entity.id
_entity.type
_entity.pdbx_description
1 polymer ?
#
loop_
_entity_poly.entity_id
_entity_poly.type
_entity_poly.pdbx_seq_one_letter_code
_entity_poly.pdbx_strand_id
1 'polypeptide(L)'
;MKKLYCMNCGAQVNIKLGIMPNKCSCGAKFDLADTKDIKKITISIILFVILMSPLFIFIHFTRQYFQTSIILYTLALIAVIFLYRFVETILIRLGLVTMTNIEFRSDIND
;
A
#
# COMPACT_ATOMS: atom_id res chain seq x y z
N MET A 1 -11.50 6.74 -12.11
CA MET A 1 -10.45 6.18 -11.21
C MET A 1 -9.50 5.35 -12.06
N LYS A 2 -8.17 5.51 -11.93
CA LYS A 2 -7.20 4.69 -12.69
C LYS A 2 -7.34 3.23 -12.29
N LYS A 3 -7.53 2.34 -13.26
CA LYS A 3 -7.53 0.89 -13.05
C LYS A 3 -6.13 0.35 -13.31
N LEU A 4 -5.74 -0.64 -12.52
CA LEU A 4 -4.46 -1.32 -12.66
C LEU A 4 -4.68 -2.58 -13.49
N TYR A 5 -3.82 -2.80 -14.48
CA TYR A 5 -3.86 -3.98 -15.34
C TYR A 5 -2.52 -4.69 -15.28
N CYS A 6 -2.53 -6.02 -15.33
CA CYS A 6 -1.31 -6.80 -15.47
C CYS A 6 -0.79 -6.71 -16.90
N MET A 7 0.46 -6.31 -17.10
CA MET A 7 1.06 -6.25 -18.44
C MET A 7 1.19 -7.63 -19.10
N ASN A 8 1.32 -8.70 -18.31
CA ASN A 8 1.57 -10.04 -18.84
C ASN A 8 0.29 -10.70 -19.39
N CYS A 9 -0.85 -10.50 -18.74
CA CYS A 9 -2.11 -11.15 -19.12
C CYS A 9 -3.24 -10.18 -19.46
N GLY A 10 -3.01 -8.85 -19.37
CA GLY A 10 -4.03 -7.83 -19.59
C GLY A 10 -5.17 -7.83 -18.56
N ALA A 11 -5.13 -8.69 -17.54
CA ALA A 11 -6.19 -8.81 -16.55
C ALA A 11 -6.20 -7.61 -15.61
N GLN A 12 -7.40 -7.14 -15.26
CA GLN A 12 -7.57 -6.09 -14.27
C GLN A 12 -7.12 -6.58 -12.89
N VAL A 13 -6.19 -5.86 -12.27
CA VAL A 13 -5.75 -6.12 -10.90
C VAL A 13 -6.84 -5.66 -9.95
N ASN A 14 -7.54 -6.64 -9.36
CA ASN A 14 -8.57 -6.39 -8.37
C ASN A 14 -7.95 -6.09 -7.01
N ILE A 15 -7.96 -4.82 -6.61
CA ILE A 15 -7.57 -4.40 -5.27
C ILE A 15 -8.73 -4.72 -4.32
N LYS A 16 -8.58 -5.74 -3.48
CA LYS A 16 -9.56 -6.05 -2.41
C LYS A 16 -9.16 -5.30 -1.14
N LEU A 17 -10.12 -4.68 -0.45
CA LEU A 17 -9.91 -3.96 0.81
C LEU A 17 -8.83 -2.86 0.77
N GLY A 18 -8.54 -2.30 -0.41
CA GLY A 18 -7.45 -1.32 -0.55
C GLY A 18 -6.05 -1.92 -0.41
N ILE A 19 -5.90 -3.24 -0.59
CA ILE A 19 -4.60 -3.95 -0.54
C ILE A 19 -4.23 -4.42 -1.95
N MET A 20 -3.05 -4.02 -2.40
CA MET A 20 -2.47 -4.49 -3.66
C MET A 20 -2.04 -5.96 -3.55
N PRO A 21 -2.49 -6.86 -4.45
CA PRO A 21 -1.99 -8.22 -4.48
C PRO A 21 -0.52 -8.23 -4.94
N ASN A 22 0.26 -9.19 -4.43
CA ASN A 22 1.68 -9.37 -4.79
C ASN A 22 1.89 -10.20 -6.07
N LYS A 23 0.84 -10.84 -6.57
CA LYS A 23 0.86 -11.63 -7.80
C LYS A 23 -0.45 -11.52 -8.55
N CYS A 24 -0.37 -11.64 -9.86
CA CYS A 24 -1.53 -11.80 -10.72
C CYS A 24 -1.97 -13.27 -10.76
N SER A 25 -3.22 -13.53 -11.14
CA SER A 25 -3.74 -14.88 -11.40
C SER A 25 -2.98 -15.62 -12.50
N CYS A 26 -2.28 -14.90 -13.38
CA CYS A 26 -1.41 -15.49 -14.41
C CYS A 26 -0.02 -15.91 -13.89
N GLY A 27 0.27 -15.73 -12.61
CA GLY A 27 1.56 -16.06 -12.00
C GLY A 27 2.62 -14.95 -12.09
N ALA A 28 2.35 -13.84 -12.77
CA ALA A 28 3.22 -12.66 -12.77
C ALA A 28 3.33 -12.08 -11.35
N LYS A 29 4.55 -11.88 -10.87
CA LYS A 29 4.81 -11.19 -9.59
C LYS A 29 4.84 -9.69 -9.81
N PHE A 30 4.27 -8.98 -8.85
CA PHE A 30 4.25 -7.53 -8.80
C PHE A 30 5.29 -7.10 -7.77
N ASP A 31 6.49 -6.77 -8.25
CA ASP A 31 7.57 -6.29 -7.41
C ASP A 31 7.70 -4.77 -7.56
N LEU A 32 8.21 -4.08 -6.54
CA LEU A 32 8.53 -2.67 -6.68
C LEU A 32 9.60 -2.52 -7.77
N ALA A 33 9.31 -1.72 -8.79
CA ALA A 33 10.28 -1.38 -9.81
C ALA A 33 11.31 -0.42 -9.21
N ASP A 34 12.59 -0.69 -9.45
CA ASP A 34 13.69 0.19 -9.03
C ASP A 34 13.58 1.53 -9.77
N THR A 35 13.08 2.54 -9.08
CA THR A 35 13.05 3.92 -9.59
C THR A 35 14.35 4.60 -9.20
N LYS A 36 15.15 5.05 -10.17
CA LYS A 36 16.36 5.84 -9.90
C LYS A 36 16.06 7.31 -9.52
N ASP A 37 14.78 7.68 -9.49
CA ASP A 37 14.32 9.04 -9.20
C ASP A 37 14.34 9.35 -7.70
N ILE A 38 15.47 9.85 -7.19
CA ILE A 38 15.66 10.20 -5.77
C ILE A 38 14.55 11.13 -5.25
N LYS A 39 14.12 12.12 -6.05
CA LYS A 39 13.02 13.03 -5.67
C LYS A 39 11.72 12.28 -5.40
N LYS A 40 11.42 11.28 -6.21
CA LYS A 40 10.21 10.46 -6.09
C LYS A 40 10.27 9.57 -4.86
N ILE A 41 11.44 8.98 -4.59
CA ILE A 41 11.71 8.22 -3.37
C ILE A 41 11.52 9.10 -2.12
N THR A 42 12.10 10.30 -2.09
CA THR A 42 11.99 11.20 -0.95
C THR A 42 10.53 11.59 -0.66
N ILE A 43 9.76 11.96 -1.69
CA ILE A 43 8.33 12.28 -1.51
C ILE A 43 7.57 11.03 -1.04
N SER A 44 7.91 9.85 -1.56
CA SER A 44 7.30 8.58 -1.15
C SER A 44 7.52 8.30 0.33
N ILE A 45 8.75 8.48 0.83
CA ILE A 45 9.09 8.32 2.25
C ILE A 45 8.36 9.36 3.11
N ILE A 46 8.33 10.63 2.71
CA ILE A 46 7.64 11.69 3.46
C ILE A 46 6.14 11.36 3.56
N LEU A 47 5.52 10.98 2.44
CA LEU A 47 4.11 10.62 2.40
C LEU A 47 3.83 9.38 3.26
N PHE A 48 4.72 8.39 3.23
CA PHE A 48 4.65 7.21 4.06
C PHE A 48 4.68 7.56 5.55
N VAL A 49 5.61 8.42 5.99
CA VAL A 49 5.71 8.87 7.38
C VAL A 49 4.45 9.64 7.81
N ILE A 50 3.93 10.52 6.97
CA ILE A 50 2.70 11.28 7.25
C ILE A 50 1.51 10.32 7.39
N LEU A 51 1.36 9.33 6.51
CA LEU A 51 0.27 8.36 6.58
C LEU A 51 0.41 7.38 7.76
N MET A 52 1.63 7.13 8.25
CA MET A 52 1.90 6.34 9.45
C MET A 52 1.77 7.15 10.74
N SER A 53 1.83 8.48 10.68
CA SER A 53 1.70 9.36 11.86
C SER A 53 0.44 9.08 12.72
N PRO A 54 -0.75 8.82 12.16
CA PRO A 54 -1.94 8.47 12.94
C PRO A 54 -1.74 7.23 13.81
N LEU A 55 -0.94 6.25 13.38
CA LEU A 55 -0.63 5.06 14.18
C LEU A 55 0.20 5.41 15.41
N PHE A 56 1.19 6.28 15.28
CA PHE A 56 2.01 6.71 16.41
C PHE A 56 1.17 7.42 17.47
N ILE A 57 0.24 8.26 17.03
CA ILE A 57 -0.73 8.92 17.92
C ILE A 57 -1.63 7.86 18.58
N PHE A 58 -2.14 6.90 17.80
CA PHE A 58 -3.02 5.85 18.31
C PHE A 58 -2.32 5.00 19.38
N ILE A 59 -1.09 4.54 19.10
CA ILE A 59 -0.26 3.76 20.03
C ILE A 59 0.04 4.57 21.29
N HIS A 60 0.32 5.86 21.16
CA HIS A 60 0.58 6.72 22.31
C HIS A 60 -0.63 6.83 23.23
N PHE A 61 -1.83 7.06 22.69
CA PHE A 61 -3.07 7.12 23.48
C PHE A 61 -3.48 5.77 24.07
N THR A 62 -3.27 4.68 23.33
CA THR A 62 -3.64 3.33 23.77
C THR A 62 -2.58 2.66 24.63
N ARG A 63 -1.42 3.30 24.84
CA ARG A 63 -0.29 2.81 25.64
C ARG A 63 -0.72 2.34 27.04
N GLN A 64 -1.59 3.10 27.70
CA GLN A 64 -2.07 2.77 29.04
C GLN A 64 -3.03 1.57 29.05
N TYR A 65 -3.74 1.32 27.95
CA TYR A 65 -4.61 0.16 27.78
C TYR A 65 -3.84 -1.10 27.37
N PHE A 66 -2.73 -0.97 26.64
CA PHE A 66 -1.90 -2.11 26.24
C PHE A 66 -1.18 -2.80 27.38
N GLN A 67 -0.80 -2.06 28.43
CA GLN A 67 -0.09 -2.65 29.57
C GLN A 67 -0.92 -3.70 30.32
N THR A 68 -2.24 -3.61 30.22
CA THR A 68 -3.16 -4.44 31.00
C THR A 68 -3.75 -5.61 30.18
N SER A 69 -3.60 -5.61 28.84
CA SER A 69 -4.24 -6.63 28.01
C SER A 69 -3.45 -6.99 26.75
N ILE A 70 -2.98 -8.25 26.72
CA ILE A 70 -2.27 -8.86 25.60
C ILE A 70 -3.13 -9.00 24.34
N ILE A 71 -4.45 -9.14 24.51
CA ILE A 71 -5.43 -9.26 23.42
C ILE A 71 -5.50 -7.92 22.67
N LEU A 72 -5.56 -6.81 23.42
CA LEU A 72 -5.61 -5.48 22.83
C LEU A 72 -4.35 -5.20 22.03
N TYR A 73 -3.18 -5.57 22.57
CA TYR A 73 -1.89 -5.45 21.89
C TYR A 73 -1.86 -6.23 20.57
N THR A 74 -2.37 -7.45 20.57
CA THR A 74 -2.47 -8.28 19.36
C THR A 74 -3.37 -7.64 18.30
N LEU A 75 -4.55 -7.13 18.69
CA LEU A 75 -5.45 -6.42 17.76
C LEU A 75 -4.82 -5.16 17.17
N ALA A 76 -4.06 -4.41 17.97
CA ALA A 76 -3.36 -3.24 17.49
C ALA A 76 -2.25 -3.57 16.48
N LEU A 77 -1.49 -4.65 16.69
CA LEU A 77 -0.52 -5.12 15.70
C LEU A 77 -1.20 -5.49 14.37
N ILE A 78 -2.36 -6.16 14.42
CA ILE A 78 -3.14 -6.47 13.21
C ILE A 78 -3.58 -5.19 12.49
N ALA A 79 -4.07 -4.19 13.24
CA ALA A 79 -4.47 -2.90 12.68
C ALA A 79 -3.28 -2.15 12.06
N VAL A 80 -2.10 -2.19 12.69
CA VAL A 80 -0.85 -1.63 12.15
C VAL A 80 -0.50 -2.27 10.81
N ILE A 81 -0.51 -3.60 10.74
CA ILE A 81 -0.21 -4.34 9.51
C ILE A 81 -1.21 -4.00 8.41
N PHE A 82 -2.50 -3.91 8.76
CA PHE A 82 -3.55 -3.55 7.80
C PHE A 82 -3.36 -2.13 7.27
N LEU A 83 -3.09 -1.16 8.14
CA LEU A 83 -2.81 0.21 7.73
C LEU A 83 -1.56 0.26 6.83
N TYR A 84 -0.50 -0.47 7.19
CA TYR A 84 0.71 -0.55 6.38
C TYR A 84 0.41 -0.97 4.93
N ARG A 85 -0.37 -2.04 4.75
CA ARG A 85 -0.78 -2.53 3.43
C ARG A 85 -1.67 -1.54 2.67
N PHE A 86 -2.52 -0.82 3.39
CA PHE A 86 -3.37 0.21 2.81
C PHE A 86 -2.55 1.41 2.30
N VAL A 87 -1.60 1.89 3.11
CA VAL A 87 -0.67 2.98 2.75
C VAL A 87 0.18 2.58 1.54
N GLU A 88 0.75 1.38 1.55
CA GLU A 88 1.52 0.82 0.42
C GLU A 88 0.72 0.90 -0.91
N THR A 89 -0.56 0.53 -0.86
CA THR A 89 -1.45 0.57 -2.03
C THR A 89 -1.76 2.00 -2.49
N ILE A 90 -1.87 2.96 -1.57
CA ILE A 90 -2.04 4.38 -1.90
C ILE A 90 -0.79 4.91 -2.62
N LEU A 91 0.40 4.59 -2.14
CA LEU A 91 1.67 4.98 -2.77
C LEU A 91 1.77 4.45 -4.21
N ILE A 92 1.34 3.20 -4.44
CA ILE A 92 1.28 2.58 -5.76
C ILE A 92 0.24 3.31 -6.63
N ARG A 93 -0.97 3.56 -6.12
CA ARG A 93 -2.02 4.28 -6.87
C ARG A 93 -1.64 5.70 -7.28
N LEU A 94 -0.89 6.40 -6.43
CA LEU A 94 -0.37 7.73 -6.74
C LEU A 94 0.75 7.68 -7.80
N GLY A 95 1.23 6.48 -8.15
CA GLY A 95 2.32 6.29 -9.10
C GLY A 95 3.67 6.72 -8.54
N LEU A 96 3.77 6.98 -7.23
CA LEU A 96 5.02 7.28 -6.53
C LEU A 96 5.91 6.03 -6.44
N VAL A 97 5.27 4.88 -6.26
CA VAL A 97 5.90 3.57 -6.36
C VAL A 97 5.40 2.91 -7.64
N THR A 98 6.29 2.74 -8.61
CA THR A 98 6.00 1.91 -9.78
C THR A 98 6.22 0.47 -9.42
N MET A 99 5.29 -0.40 -9.79
CA MET A 99 5.49 -1.85 -9.71
C MET A 99 5.77 -2.41 -11.10
N THR A 100 6.65 -3.40 -11.17
CA THR A 100 6.91 -4.16 -12.38
C THR A 100 5.66 -4.92 -12.80
N ASN A 101 5.52 -5.14 -14.11
CA ASN A 101 4.42 -5.91 -14.71
C ASN A 101 3.01 -5.33 -14.50
N ILE A 102 2.90 -4.03 -14.15
CA ILE A 102 1.63 -3.32 -13.94
C ILE A 102 1.55 -2.09 -14.83
N GLU A 103 0.43 -1.99 -15.55
CA GLU A 103 0.09 -0.85 -16.38
C GLU A 103 -1.06 -0.07 -15.71
N PHE A 104 -0.88 1.25 -15.61
CA PHE A 104 -1.96 2.16 -15.22
C PHE A 104 -2.72 2.57 -16.46
N ARG A 105 -3.86 1.95 -16.72
CA ARG A 105 -4.77 2.41 -17.77
C ARG A 105 -5.81 3.32 -17.14
N SER A 106 -5.81 4.59 -17.53
CA SER A 106 -7.00 5.42 -17.39
C SER A 106 -7.96 4.97 -18.47
N ASP A 107 -9.13 4.45 -18.08
CA ASP A 107 -10.28 4.44 -18.98
C ASP A 107 -10.60 5.92 -19.25
N ILE A 108 -9.96 6.51 -20.26
CA ILE A 108 -10.47 7.68 -20.96
C ILE A 108 -11.53 7.06 -21.87
N ASN A 109 -12.78 7.09 -21.41
CA ASN A 109 -13.89 6.99 -22.33
C ASN A 109 -13.80 8.24 -23.22
N ASP A 110 -13.62 8.01 -24.52
CA ASP A 110 -14.33 8.77 -25.56
C ASP A 110 -15.85 8.73 -25.27
#